data_AF-A0A1W9QR26-F1
#
_entry.id   AF-A0A1W9QR26-F1
#
_cell.length_a   1.000
_cell.length_b   1.000
_cell.length_c   1.000
_cell.angle_alpha   90.00
_cell.angle_beta   90.00
_cell.angle_gamma   90.00
#
_symmetry.space_group_name_H-M   'P 1'
#
loop_
_entity.id
_entity.type
_entity.pdbx_description
1 polymer ?
#
loop_
_entity_poly.entity_id
_entity_poly.type
_entity_poly.pdbx_seq_one_letter_code
_entity_poly.pdbx_strand_id
1 'polypeptide(L)'
;IQLPNLITPFLYLQKQNLFNNMDITKKPVLITMVVFLLIANFALLYKIKTSGSSDSQITISDSERNNLYLKEYFKEKVILQFKFDNSFIDKNLIFLTPDSDTVSTTGILTGNDKLIFYYPRNSCEPCIDIIITQIKNNIDKIGRDNVVVISEFANIRDLALFIRMNGLSEISVFSLLSKEFVVPEDEYHIPYLFVTDSTLKTKYFFLPDKDYPSLCVKYFELLNKKVFSCQ
;
A
#
# COMPACT_ATOMS: atom_id res chain seq x y z
N ILE A 1 -44.42 64.78 7.08
CA ILE A 1 -43.76 65.29 5.85
C ILE A 1 -42.27 65.33 6.12
N GLN A 2 -41.48 64.83 5.19
CA GLN A 2 -40.16 64.19 5.35
C GLN A 2 -39.07 65.05 6.01
N LEU A 3 -38.31 64.43 6.92
CA LEU A 3 -36.98 64.91 7.34
C LEU A 3 -36.01 64.82 6.15
N PRO A 4 -35.29 65.91 5.77
CA PRO A 4 -34.25 65.83 4.77
C PRO A 4 -32.92 65.38 5.40
N ASN A 5 -32.27 64.44 4.70
CA ASN A 5 -30.94 63.89 4.99
C ASN A 5 -29.86 64.97 5.13
N LEU A 6 -29.34 65.16 6.35
CA LEU A 6 -28.25 66.09 6.68
C LEU A 6 -26.85 65.44 6.73
N ILE A 7 -26.72 64.16 6.34
CA ILE A 7 -25.45 63.42 6.49
C ILE A 7 -24.59 63.44 5.21
N THR A 8 -25.15 63.81 4.06
CA THR A 8 -24.46 63.80 2.77
C THR A 8 -23.48 64.96 2.49
N PRO A 9 -23.63 66.20 3.01
CA PRO A 9 -22.69 67.28 2.68
C PRO A 9 -21.37 67.20 3.46
N PHE A 10 -21.41 66.69 4.70
CA PHE A 10 -20.26 66.74 5.60
C PHE A 10 -19.15 65.74 5.21
N LEU A 11 -19.54 64.54 4.77
CA LEU A 11 -18.62 63.53 4.24
C LEU A 11 -18.00 63.94 2.89
N TYR A 12 -18.72 64.71 2.08
CA TYR A 12 -18.20 65.22 0.80
C TYR A 12 -17.15 66.32 1.00
N LEU A 13 -17.41 67.25 1.92
CA LEU A 13 -16.49 68.35 2.25
C LEU A 13 -15.22 67.87 2.96
N GLN A 14 -15.31 66.84 3.81
CA GLN A 14 -14.13 66.27 4.46
C GLN A 14 -13.23 65.50 3.48
N LYS A 15 -13.81 64.88 2.43
CA LYS A 15 -13.06 64.19 1.37
C LYS A 15 -12.38 65.16 0.39
N GLN A 16 -12.98 66.32 0.12
CA GLN A 16 -12.35 67.39 -0.68
C GLN A 16 -11.18 68.08 0.05
N ASN A 17 -11.27 68.26 1.37
CA ASN A 17 -10.20 68.92 2.14
C ASN A 17 -8.92 68.08 2.31
N LEU A 18 -9.04 66.74 2.37
CA LEU A 18 -7.86 65.86 2.43
C LEU A 18 -7.05 65.86 1.12
N PHE A 19 -7.70 66.06 -0.03
CA PHE A 19 -7.02 66.13 -1.33
C PHE A 19 -6.53 67.54 -1.69
N ASN A 20 -7.10 68.60 -1.11
CA ASN A 20 -6.73 69.99 -1.43
C ASN A 20 -5.63 70.58 -0.55
N ASN A 21 -5.38 70.04 0.65
CA ASN A 21 -4.31 70.52 1.54
C ASN A 21 -2.94 69.86 1.31
N MET A 22 -2.80 69.00 0.29
CA MET A 22 -1.48 68.59 -0.17
C MET A 22 -0.91 69.64 -1.13
N ASP A 23 0.25 70.18 -0.77
CA ASP A 23 1.11 71.01 -1.63
C ASP A 23 1.00 70.56 -3.09
N ILE A 24 0.74 71.50 -3.99
CA ILE A 24 0.56 71.26 -5.43
C ILE A 24 1.77 70.51 -6.04
N THR A 25 2.95 70.63 -5.42
CA THR A 25 4.19 69.93 -5.77
C THR A 25 4.23 68.44 -5.37
N LYS A 26 3.41 68.01 -4.39
CA LYS A 26 3.37 66.63 -3.88
C LYS A 26 2.31 65.76 -4.54
N LYS A 27 1.30 66.36 -5.18
CA LYS A 27 0.28 65.65 -5.97
C LYS A 27 0.86 64.83 -7.14
N PRO A 28 1.77 65.36 -7.99
CA PRO A 28 2.37 64.55 -9.04
C PRO A 28 3.25 63.43 -8.47
N VAL A 29 3.94 63.67 -7.34
CA VAL A 29 4.77 62.65 -6.65
C VAL A 29 3.93 61.51 -6.08
N LEU A 30 2.77 61.82 -5.52
CA LEU A 30 1.86 60.80 -5.01
C LEU A 30 1.27 59.95 -6.15
N ILE A 31 0.91 60.60 -7.27
CA ILE A 31 0.40 59.91 -8.46
C ILE A 31 1.48 59.00 -9.05
N THR A 32 2.72 59.47 -9.19
CA THR A 32 3.82 58.63 -9.69
C THR A 32 4.13 57.46 -8.76
N MET A 33 4.06 57.65 -7.44
CA MET A 33 4.21 56.57 -6.46
C MET A 33 3.10 55.51 -6.58
N VAL A 34 1.84 55.92 -6.75
CA VAL A 34 0.72 54.99 -6.94
C VAL A 34 0.85 54.22 -8.25
N VAL A 35 1.21 54.89 -9.35
CA VAL A 35 1.45 54.24 -10.64
C VAL A 35 2.62 53.25 -10.55
N PHE A 36 3.71 53.62 -9.88
CA PHE A 36 4.82 52.71 -9.63
C PHE A 36 4.40 51.48 -8.82
N LEU A 37 3.60 51.65 -7.76
CA LEU A 37 3.06 50.54 -6.97
C LEU A 37 2.15 49.62 -7.80
N LEU A 38 1.34 50.17 -8.70
CA LEU A 38 0.51 49.37 -9.61
C LEU A 38 1.35 48.57 -10.60
N ILE A 39 2.39 49.19 -11.19
CA ILE A 39 3.32 48.51 -12.10
C ILE A 39 4.12 47.44 -11.36
N ALA A 40 4.62 47.73 -10.15
CA ALA A 40 5.35 46.78 -9.32
C ALA A 40 4.47 45.57 -8.94
N ASN A 41 3.22 45.81 -8.54
CA ASN A 41 2.25 44.74 -8.27
C ASN A 41 1.94 43.92 -9.52
N PHE A 42 1.78 44.57 -10.68
CA PHE A 42 1.55 43.87 -11.95
C PHE A 42 2.75 43.02 -12.37
N ALA A 43 3.97 43.54 -12.20
CA ALA A 43 5.21 42.80 -12.42
C ALA A 43 5.37 41.64 -11.43
N LEU A 44 4.95 41.80 -10.18
CA LEU A 44 4.91 40.73 -9.17
C LEU A 44 3.93 39.63 -9.56
N LEU A 45 2.73 39.99 -10.02
CA LEU A 45 1.74 39.05 -10.54
C LEU A 45 2.22 38.34 -11.81
N TYR A 46 2.90 39.06 -12.71
CA TYR A 46 3.51 38.49 -13.89
C TYR A 46 4.64 37.52 -13.54
N LYS A 47 5.47 37.88 -12.55
CA LYS A 47 6.53 37.01 -12.01
C LYS A 47 5.94 35.77 -11.32
N ILE A 48 4.82 35.88 -10.58
CA ILE A 48 4.11 34.72 -10.02
C ILE A 48 3.54 33.83 -11.13
N LYS A 49 2.99 34.42 -12.20
CA LYS A 49 2.46 33.66 -13.35
C LYS A 49 3.55 32.97 -14.17
N THR A 50 4.75 33.57 -14.26
CA THR A 50 5.90 33.02 -15.01
C THR A 50 6.81 32.13 -14.15
N SER A 51 6.86 32.36 -12.84
CA SER A 51 7.56 31.53 -11.85
C SER A 51 6.69 30.39 -11.30
N GLY A 52 5.38 30.42 -11.56
CA GLY A 52 4.41 29.37 -11.22
C GLY A 52 4.53 28.10 -12.06
N SER A 53 5.53 28.02 -12.95
CA SER A 53 5.72 26.93 -13.90
C SER A 53 6.96 26.06 -13.65
N SER A 54 7.65 26.18 -12.51
CA SER A 54 8.86 25.35 -12.30
C SER A 54 9.20 24.85 -10.89
N ASP A 55 8.51 25.15 -9.78
CA ASP A 55 8.96 24.54 -8.50
C ASP A 55 7.96 24.35 -7.35
N SER A 56 6.67 24.67 -7.51
CA SER A 56 5.68 24.47 -6.41
C SER A 56 4.33 23.88 -6.79
N GLN A 57 4.01 23.75 -8.09
CA GLN A 57 2.82 23.01 -8.55
C GLN A 57 3.08 21.51 -8.74
N ILE A 58 4.34 21.10 -8.90
CA ILE A 58 4.74 19.71 -9.11
C ILE A 58 4.57 18.91 -7.80
N THR A 59 4.92 19.48 -6.65
CA THR A 59 4.92 18.78 -5.35
C THR A 59 3.51 18.45 -4.80
N ILE A 60 2.50 19.29 -5.05
CA ILE A 60 1.12 19.04 -4.55
C ILE A 60 0.43 17.98 -5.41
N SER A 61 0.52 18.08 -6.74
CA SER A 61 -0.03 17.11 -7.70
C SER A 61 0.55 15.70 -7.53
N ASP A 62 1.87 15.59 -7.33
CA ASP A 62 2.53 14.29 -7.20
C ASP A 62 2.17 13.60 -5.87
N SER A 63 2.01 14.36 -4.79
CA SER A 63 1.58 13.81 -3.49
C SER A 63 0.15 13.25 -3.55
N GLU A 64 -0.78 13.96 -4.21
CA GLU A 64 -2.16 13.51 -4.39
C GLU A 64 -2.25 12.31 -5.33
N ARG A 65 -1.46 12.30 -6.41
CA ARG A 65 -1.39 11.17 -7.35
C ARG A 65 -0.79 9.92 -6.69
N ASN A 66 0.27 10.08 -5.89
CA ASN A 66 0.85 8.98 -5.12
C ASN A 66 -0.12 8.44 -4.07
N ASN A 67 -0.85 9.32 -3.39
CA ASN A 67 -1.90 8.90 -2.45
C ASN A 67 -3.05 8.16 -3.14
N LEU A 68 -3.45 8.61 -4.35
CA LEU A 68 -4.47 7.91 -5.13
C LEU A 68 -4.00 6.53 -5.59
N TYR A 69 -2.77 6.44 -6.09
CA TYR A 69 -2.16 5.16 -6.47
C TYR A 69 -2.10 4.21 -5.28
N LEU A 70 -1.60 4.68 -4.13
CA LEU A 70 -1.50 3.88 -2.91
C LEU A 70 -2.87 3.40 -2.43
N LYS A 71 -3.88 4.27 -2.52
CA LYS A 71 -5.27 3.92 -2.18
C LYS A 71 -5.83 2.84 -3.10
N GLU A 72 -5.65 2.96 -4.41
CA GLU A 72 -6.11 1.94 -5.36
C GLU A 72 -5.35 0.63 -5.19
N TYR A 73 -4.03 0.68 -4.95
CA TYR A 73 -3.22 -0.49 -4.63
C TYR A 73 -3.74 -1.25 -3.39
N PHE A 74 -3.98 -0.55 -2.29
CA PHE A 74 -4.52 -1.17 -1.08
C PHE A 74 -5.92 -1.73 -1.28
N LYS A 75 -6.77 -0.99 -2.01
CA LYS A 75 -8.12 -1.43 -2.36
C LYS A 75 -8.08 -2.72 -3.18
N GLU A 76 -7.21 -2.81 -4.17
CA GLU A 76 -7.02 -4.02 -4.97
C GLU A 76 -6.59 -5.20 -4.10
N LYS A 77 -5.60 -5.02 -3.22
CA LYS A 77 -5.18 -6.08 -2.28
C LYS A 77 -6.32 -6.57 -1.40
N VAL A 78 -7.12 -5.65 -0.85
CA VAL A 78 -8.28 -6.02 -0.03
C VAL A 78 -9.28 -6.83 -0.85
N ILE A 79 -9.58 -6.40 -2.09
CA ILE A 79 -10.47 -7.13 -2.99
C ILE A 79 -9.94 -8.53 -3.29
N LEU A 80 -8.65 -8.67 -3.58
CA LEU A 80 -8.02 -9.98 -3.86
C LEU A 80 -8.10 -10.90 -2.65
N GLN A 81 -7.80 -10.41 -1.45
CA GLN A 81 -7.94 -11.19 -0.23
C GLN A 81 -9.38 -11.71 -0.07
N PHE A 82 -10.39 -10.86 -0.28
CA PHE A 82 -11.79 -11.31 -0.24
C PHE A 82 -12.17 -12.27 -1.37
N LYS A 83 -11.62 -12.08 -2.58
CA LYS A 83 -11.90 -12.94 -3.75
C LYS A 83 -11.41 -14.37 -3.52
N PHE A 84 -10.24 -14.52 -2.90
CA PHE A 84 -9.59 -15.82 -2.72
C PHE A 84 -9.81 -16.43 -1.34
N ASP A 85 -10.32 -15.68 -0.36
CA ASP A 85 -10.82 -16.24 0.89
C ASP A 85 -12.04 -17.12 0.60
N ASN A 86 -12.17 -18.25 1.30
CA ASN A 86 -13.22 -19.25 1.09
C ASN A 86 -13.21 -19.95 -0.29
N SER A 87 -12.14 -19.84 -1.06
CA SER A 87 -11.93 -20.62 -2.27
C SER A 87 -11.50 -22.06 -1.94
N PHE A 88 -11.58 -22.95 -2.93
CA PHE A 88 -11.17 -24.35 -2.78
C PHE A 88 -9.90 -24.62 -3.57
N ILE A 89 -8.94 -25.28 -2.93
CA ILE A 89 -7.71 -25.74 -3.58
C ILE A 89 -8.03 -27.01 -4.38
N ASP A 90 -7.51 -27.11 -5.60
CA ASP A 90 -7.65 -28.32 -6.39
C ASP A 90 -6.99 -29.52 -5.68
N LYS A 91 -7.73 -30.61 -5.57
CA LYS A 91 -7.33 -31.87 -4.92
C LYS A 91 -6.22 -32.61 -5.66
N ASN A 92 -6.08 -32.35 -6.96
CA ASN A 92 -5.23 -33.10 -7.86
C ASN A 92 -3.92 -32.40 -8.21
N LEU A 93 -3.59 -31.28 -7.54
CA LEU A 93 -2.30 -30.63 -7.77
C LEU A 93 -1.18 -31.54 -7.31
N ILE A 94 -0.11 -31.54 -8.08
CA ILE A 94 1.06 -32.39 -7.87
C ILE A 94 2.21 -31.52 -7.38
N PHE A 95 2.83 -31.98 -6.30
CA PHE A 95 3.94 -31.34 -5.63
C PHE A 95 5.16 -32.24 -5.67
N LEU A 96 6.33 -31.67 -5.93
CA LEU A 96 7.63 -32.32 -5.77
C LEU A 96 8.12 -32.15 -4.32
N THR A 97 8.57 -33.25 -3.74
CA THR A 97 9.18 -33.32 -2.41
C THR A 97 10.69 -33.12 -2.49
N PRO A 98 11.37 -32.81 -1.36
CA PRO A 98 12.83 -32.74 -1.31
C PRO A 98 13.55 -34.06 -1.67
N ASP A 99 12.85 -35.19 -1.59
CA ASP A 99 13.40 -36.53 -1.86
C ASP A 99 13.23 -36.97 -3.33
N SER A 100 12.77 -36.08 -4.21
CA SER A 100 12.45 -36.31 -5.63
C SER A 100 11.17 -37.11 -5.88
N ASP A 101 10.39 -37.39 -4.84
CA ASP A 101 9.07 -38.00 -4.98
C ASP A 101 7.99 -36.95 -5.27
N THR A 102 6.82 -37.42 -5.72
CA THR A 102 5.65 -36.57 -5.95
C THR A 102 4.51 -36.90 -5.00
N VAL A 103 3.74 -35.89 -4.63
CA VAL A 103 2.59 -36.03 -3.72
C VAL A 103 1.45 -35.12 -4.18
N SER A 104 0.20 -35.55 -3.97
CA SER A 104 -0.99 -34.76 -4.30
C SER A 104 -1.33 -33.77 -3.18
N THR A 105 -2.17 -32.76 -3.49
CA THR A 105 -2.73 -31.84 -2.48
C THR A 105 -3.32 -32.57 -1.28
N THR A 106 -4.07 -33.64 -1.54
CA THR A 106 -4.70 -34.45 -0.50
C THR A 106 -3.69 -35.18 0.40
N GLY A 107 -2.49 -35.49 -0.09
CA GLY A 107 -1.44 -36.11 0.69
C GLY A 107 -0.74 -35.16 1.67
N ILE A 108 -0.76 -33.85 1.40
CA ILE A 108 -0.01 -32.85 2.20
C ILE A 108 -0.90 -31.90 3.01
N LEU A 109 -2.12 -31.61 2.53
CA LEU A 109 -3.01 -30.58 3.10
C LEU A 109 -4.22 -31.15 3.85
N THR A 110 -4.30 -32.46 4.06
CA THR A 110 -5.37 -33.08 4.87
C THR A 110 -5.00 -33.11 6.36
N GLY A 111 -6.01 -33.23 7.21
CA GLY A 111 -5.85 -33.28 8.68
C GLY A 111 -6.21 -31.98 9.37
N ASN A 112 -5.33 -31.52 10.27
CA ASN A 112 -5.52 -30.30 11.04
C ASN A 112 -5.45 -29.04 10.16
N ASP A 113 -5.86 -27.90 10.73
CA ASP A 113 -5.68 -26.60 10.10
C ASP A 113 -4.20 -26.34 9.81
N LYS A 114 -3.87 -26.01 8.55
CA LYS A 114 -2.51 -25.75 8.09
C LYS A 114 -2.38 -24.31 7.63
N LEU A 115 -1.36 -23.62 8.12
CA LEU A 115 -0.89 -22.37 7.56
C LEU A 115 -0.09 -22.66 6.30
N ILE A 116 -0.54 -22.12 5.18
CA ILE A 116 0.11 -22.21 3.89
C ILE A 116 0.79 -20.88 3.59
N PHE A 117 2.07 -20.95 3.25
CA PHE A 117 2.79 -19.86 2.62
C PHE A 117 3.10 -20.25 1.18
N TYR A 118 2.50 -19.53 0.24
CA TYR A 118 2.80 -19.67 -1.18
C TYR A 118 3.59 -18.47 -1.69
N TYR A 119 4.57 -18.71 -2.55
CA TYR A 119 5.16 -17.62 -3.33
C TYR A 119 5.55 -18.08 -4.75
N PRO A 120 5.17 -17.32 -5.80
CA PRO A 120 5.62 -17.58 -7.17
C PRO A 120 7.13 -17.38 -7.31
N ARG A 121 7.76 -17.99 -8.32
CA ARG A 121 9.22 -17.91 -8.54
C ARG A 121 9.74 -16.47 -8.58
N ASN A 122 8.98 -15.57 -9.21
CA ASN A 122 9.38 -14.18 -9.42
C ASN A 122 8.94 -13.23 -8.28
N SER A 123 8.74 -13.78 -7.08
CA SER A 123 8.34 -13.00 -5.90
C SER A 123 9.44 -12.07 -5.39
N CYS A 124 9.04 -10.99 -4.73
CA CYS A 124 9.93 -10.07 -4.05
C CYS A 124 10.63 -10.75 -2.85
N GLU A 125 11.96 -10.86 -2.88
CA GLU A 125 12.79 -11.44 -1.80
C GLU A 125 12.50 -10.84 -0.41
N PRO A 126 12.48 -9.50 -0.22
CA PRO A 126 12.10 -8.90 1.06
C PRO A 126 10.77 -9.40 1.63
N CYS A 127 9.76 -9.62 0.78
CA CYS A 127 8.47 -10.14 1.23
C CYS A 127 8.60 -11.57 1.75
N ILE A 128 9.41 -12.41 1.08
CA ILE A 128 9.67 -13.79 1.48
C ILE A 128 10.39 -13.81 2.83
N ASP A 129 11.44 -13.01 2.99
CA ASP A 129 12.24 -12.97 4.22
C ASP A 129 11.43 -12.55 5.45
N ILE A 130 10.58 -11.52 5.30
CA ILE A 130 9.68 -11.07 6.36
C ILE A 130 8.75 -12.20 6.77
N ILE A 131 8.16 -12.92 5.82
CA ILE A 131 7.23 -14.01 6.10
C ILE A 131 7.93 -15.19 6.75
N ILE A 132 9.07 -15.64 6.20
CA ILE A 132 9.85 -16.74 6.78
C ILE A 132 10.26 -16.42 8.21
N THR A 133 10.65 -15.18 8.49
CA THR A 133 10.95 -14.72 9.84
C THR A 133 9.74 -14.82 10.76
N GLN A 134 8.55 -14.39 10.29
CA GLN A 134 7.32 -14.50 11.10
C GLN A 134 6.89 -15.95 11.31
N ILE A 135 7.05 -16.82 10.32
CA ILE A 135 6.79 -18.27 10.46
C ILE A 135 7.66 -18.82 11.59
N LYS A 136 8.97 -18.59 11.54
CA LYS A 136 9.91 -19.06 12.57
C LYS A 136 9.56 -18.55 13.97
N ASN A 137 9.22 -17.27 14.09
CA ASN A 137 8.88 -16.66 15.38
C ASN A 137 7.58 -17.20 15.98
N ASN A 138 6.72 -17.82 15.17
CA ASN A 138 5.42 -18.34 15.60
C ASN A 138 5.31 -19.87 15.49
N ILE A 139 6.37 -20.56 15.07
CA ILE A 139 6.32 -21.99 14.72
C ILE A 139 5.91 -22.87 15.90
N ASP A 140 6.36 -22.53 17.11
CA ASP A 140 6.03 -23.29 18.32
C ASP A 140 4.57 -23.12 18.74
N LYS A 141 3.92 -22.01 18.36
CA LYS A 141 2.49 -21.79 18.61
C LYS A 141 1.62 -22.46 17.56
N ILE A 142 2.06 -22.44 16.30
CA ILE A 142 1.33 -23.00 15.17
C ILE A 142 1.46 -24.53 15.15
N GLY A 143 2.63 -25.04 15.53
CA GLY A 143 3.04 -26.44 15.33
C GLY A 143 3.74 -26.61 13.99
N ARG A 144 4.90 -27.29 14.01
CA ARG A 144 5.75 -27.51 12.81
C ARG A 144 5.00 -28.23 11.69
N ASP A 145 4.21 -29.25 12.05
CA ASP A 145 3.41 -30.06 11.11
C ASP A 145 2.21 -29.31 10.50
N ASN A 146 1.87 -28.14 11.08
CA ASN A 146 0.78 -27.29 10.63
C ASN A 146 1.28 -26.14 9.74
N VAL A 147 2.56 -26.08 9.39
CA VAL A 147 3.10 -25.09 8.45
C VAL A 147 3.58 -25.77 7.18
N VAL A 148 3.10 -25.27 6.03
CA VAL A 148 3.51 -25.74 4.72
C VAL A 148 3.96 -24.55 3.86
N VAL A 149 5.13 -24.67 3.26
CA VAL A 149 5.67 -23.70 2.30
C VAL A 149 5.63 -24.30 0.92
N ILE A 150 5.09 -23.55 -0.04
CA ILE A 150 4.90 -23.99 -1.43
C ILE A 150 5.47 -22.91 -2.36
N SER A 151 6.24 -23.31 -3.36
CA SER A 151 6.73 -22.40 -4.40
C SER A 151 7.00 -23.14 -5.71
N GLU A 152 7.39 -22.41 -6.75
CA GLU A 152 7.78 -22.94 -8.06
C GLU A 152 9.31 -22.98 -8.23
N PHE A 153 9.96 -24.01 -7.69
CA PHE A 153 11.40 -24.21 -7.87
C PHE A 153 11.73 -24.73 -9.26
N ALA A 154 12.89 -24.35 -9.82
CA ALA A 154 13.28 -24.80 -11.17
C ALA A 154 13.68 -26.27 -11.20
N ASN A 155 14.20 -26.75 -10.08
CA ASN A 155 14.66 -28.11 -9.91
C ASN A 155 14.77 -28.40 -8.42
N ILE A 156 15.05 -29.67 -8.09
CA ILE A 156 15.14 -30.10 -6.69
C ILE A 156 16.34 -29.51 -5.94
N ARG A 157 17.41 -29.14 -6.65
CA ARG A 157 18.57 -28.50 -6.04
C ARG A 157 18.20 -27.12 -5.50
N ASP A 158 17.38 -26.37 -6.22
CA ASP A 158 16.91 -25.05 -5.78
C ASP A 158 15.99 -25.16 -4.57
N LEU A 159 15.09 -26.16 -4.55
CA LEU A 159 14.26 -26.48 -3.39
C LEU A 159 15.12 -26.82 -2.16
N ALA A 160 16.08 -27.74 -2.31
CA ALA A 160 16.97 -28.14 -1.22
C ALA A 160 17.84 -26.97 -0.71
N LEU A 161 18.33 -26.12 -1.63
CA LEU A 161 19.08 -24.93 -1.28
C LEU A 161 18.23 -23.93 -0.48
N PHE A 162 16.98 -23.70 -0.91
CA PHE A 162 16.06 -22.81 -0.20
C PHE A 162 15.78 -23.29 1.23
N ILE A 163 15.49 -24.58 1.40
CA ILE A 163 15.26 -25.19 2.72
C ILE A 163 16.47 -24.97 3.63
N ARG A 164 17.68 -25.22 3.11
CA ARG A 164 18.93 -25.08 3.87
C ARG A 164 19.22 -23.63 4.23
N MET A 165 19.16 -22.71 3.27
CA MET A 165 19.49 -21.28 3.48
C MET A 165 18.50 -20.64 4.46
N ASN A 166 17.24 -21.06 4.42
CA ASN A 166 16.21 -20.53 5.30
C ASN A 166 16.02 -21.36 6.57
N GLY A 167 16.80 -22.42 6.82
CA GLY A 167 16.68 -23.24 8.04
C GLY A 167 15.27 -23.80 8.23
N LEU A 168 14.67 -24.35 7.17
CA LEU A 168 13.30 -24.85 7.12
C LEU A 168 13.23 -26.39 7.17
N SER A 169 14.29 -27.05 7.62
CA SER A 169 14.39 -28.51 7.63
C SER A 169 13.35 -29.22 8.50
N GLU A 170 12.71 -28.50 9.41
CA GLU A 170 11.69 -29.02 10.32
C GLU A 170 10.24 -28.75 9.86
N ILE A 171 10.06 -28.10 8.71
CA ILE A 171 8.73 -27.82 8.16
C ILE A 171 8.57 -28.41 6.76
N SER A 172 7.32 -28.63 6.37
CA SER A 172 7.02 -29.17 5.05
C SER A 172 7.22 -28.10 3.97
N VAL A 173 8.15 -28.35 3.03
CA VAL A 173 8.42 -27.46 1.90
C VAL A 173 8.29 -28.25 0.60
N PHE A 174 7.49 -27.76 -0.33
CA PHE A 174 7.21 -28.45 -1.59
C PHE A 174 7.36 -27.52 -2.79
N SER A 175 7.74 -28.11 -3.94
CA SER A 175 7.63 -27.41 -5.22
C SER A 175 6.32 -27.76 -5.90
N LEU A 176 5.52 -26.77 -6.29
CA LEU A 176 4.37 -26.99 -7.15
C LEU A 176 4.86 -27.29 -8.59
N LEU A 177 4.26 -28.28 -9.24
CA LEU A 177 4.55 -28.62 -10.65
C LEU A 177 3.53 -28.03 -11.64
N SER A 178 2.43 -27.47 -11.13
CA SER A 178 1.47 -26.65 -11.88
C SER A 178 1.91 -25.18 -11.87
N LYS A 179 1.42 -24.40 -12.83
CA LYS A 179 1.57 -22.93 -12.86
C LYS A 179 0.58 -22.18 -11.97
N GLU A 180 -0.45 -22.87 -11.50
CA GLU A 180 -1.55 -22.26 -10.76
C GLU A 180 -1.80 -23.04 -9.47
N PHE A 181 -1.94 -22.29 -8.37
CA PHE A 181 -2.31 -22.81 -7.07
C PHE A 181 -3.70 -22.33 -6.65
N VAL A 182 -3.79 -21.18 -5.95
CA VAL A 182 -5.04 -20.55 -5.54
C VAL A 182 -5.26 -19.24 -6.30
N VAL A 183 -4.21 -18.43 -6.37
CA VAL A 183 -4.20 -17.20 -7.17
C VAL A 183 -3.57 -17.51 -8.52
N PRO A 184 -4.20 -17.15 -9.65
CA PRO A 184 -3.60 -17.30 -10.97
C PRO A 184 -2.31 -16.48 -11.05
N GLU A 185 -1.18 -17.16 -11.31
CA GLU A 185 0.12 -16.49 -11.37
C GLU A 185 0.24 -15.51 -12.53
N ASP A 186 -0.40 -15.81 -13.66
CA ASP A 186 -0.40 -14.96 -14.85
C ASP A 186 -1.05 -13.58 -14.59
N GLU A 187 -1.87 -13.48 -13.55
CA GLU A 187 -2.48 -12.22 -13.10
C GLU A 187 -1.70 -11.56 -11.96
N TYR A 188 -1.13 -12.36 -11.04
CA TYR A 188 -0.55 -11.85 -9.79
C TYR A 188 0.73 -12.59 -9.37
N HIS A 189 1.89 -11.92 -9.48
CA HIS A 189 3.19 -12.44 -9.02
C HIS A 189 3.51 -12.05 -7.57
N ILE A 190 2.57 -12.31 -6.64
CA ILE A 190 2.69 -11.89 -5.25
C ILE A 190 2.72 -13.09 -4.30
N PRO A 191 3.60 -13.09 -3.27
CA PRO A 191 3.52 -14.06 -2.19
C PRO A 191 2.21 -13.90 -1.43
N TYR A 192 1.69 -14.97 -0.84
CA TYR A 192 0.48 -14.93 -0.03
C TYR A 192 0.44 -16.01 1.04
N LEU A 193 -0.36 -15.75 2.08
CA LEU A 193 -0.60 -16.66 3.19
C LEU A 193 -2.09 -16.94 3.32
N PHE A 194 -2.43 -18.14 3.75
CA PHE A 194 -3.79 -18.48 4.17
C PHE A 194 -3.77 -19.71 5.05
N VAL A 195 -4.87 -19.98 5.74
CA VAL A 195 -5.11 -21.23 6.45
C VAL A 195 -6.03 -22.11 5.62
N THR A 196 -5.77 -23.40 5.58
CA THR A 196 -6.72 -24.39 5.05
C THR A 196 -7.04 -25.44 6.08
N ASP A 197 -8.26 -25.94 6.04
CA ASP A 197 -8.68 -27.11 6.82
C ASP A 197 -8.68 -28.38 5.94
N SER A 198 -9.10 -29.51 6.52
CA SER A 198 -9.26 -30.79 5.82
C SER A 198 -10.19 -30.76 4.61
N THR A 199 -11.03 -29.73 4.45
CA THR A 199 -11.90 -29.56 3.28
C THR A 199 -11.21 -28.88 2.10
N LEU A 200 -9.93 -28.48 2.27
CA LEU A 200 -9.15 -27.70 1.30
C LEU A 200 -9.75 -26.33 1.00
N LYS A 201 -10.51 -25.78 1.95
CA LYS A 201 -11.10 -24.45 1.85
C LYS A 201 -10.17 -23.43 2.47
N THR A 202 -9.81 -22.39 1.72
CA THR A 202 -8.96 -21.30 2.19
C THR A 202 -9.71 -20.42 3.19
N LYS A 203 -9.00 -19.95 4.21
CA LYS A 203 -9.48 -19.03 5.24
C LYS A 203 -8.37 -18.07 5.62
N TYR A 204 -8.74 -16.87 6.04
CA TYR A 204 -7.78 -15.86 6.50
C TYR A 204 -6.73 -15.54 5.43
N PHE A 205 -7.16 -15.39 4.18
CA PHE A 205 -6.25 -15.05 3.08
C PHE A 205 -5.56 -13.69 3.32
N PHE A 206 -4.25 -13.63 3.12
CA PHE A 206 -3.43 -12.45 3.40
C PHE A 206 -2.35 -12.22 2.34
N LEU A 207 -2.27 -10.97 1.88
CA LEU A 207 -1.27 -10.48 0.95
C LEU A 207 -0.24 -9.59 1.68
N PRO A 208 0.99 -10.08 1.94
CA PRO A 208 2.04 -9.32 2.60
C PRO A 208 2.39 -8.04 1.84
N ASP A 209 2.96 -7.09 2.56
CA ASP A 209 3.44 -5.83 2.01
C ASP A 209 4.82 -5.50 2.57
N LYS A 210 5.81 -5.30 1.70
CA LYS A 210 7.16 -4.94 2.12
C LYS A 210 7.21 -3.56 2.79
N ASP A 211 6.32 -2.65 2.42
CA ASP A 211 6.29 -1.29 2.95
C ASP A 211 5.57 -1.25 4.31
N TYR A 212 4.82 -2.31 4.64
CA TYR A 212 4.03 -2.43 5.88
C TYR A 212 4.23 -3.80 6.56
N PRO A 213 5.47 -4.13 7.00
CA PRO A 213 5.79 -5.43 7.63
C PRO A 213 5.01 -5.67 8.92
N SER A 214 4.56 -4.61 9.60
CA SER A 214 3.72 -4.68 10.79
C SER A 214 2.37 -5.38 10.53
N LEU A 215 1.84 -5.33 9.31
CA LEU A 215 0.63 -6.07 8.94
C LEU A 215 0.86 -7.58 8.97
N CYS A 216 2.04 -8.04 8.57
CA CYS A 216 2.42 -9.45 8.64
C CYS A 216 2.48 -9.89 10.11
N VAL A 217 3.14 -9.13 10.98
CA VAL A 217 3.13 -9.40 12.44
C VAL A 217 1.70 -9.51 12.97
N LYS A 218 0.84 -8.54 12.60
CA LYS A 218 -0.55 -8.53 13.06
C LYS A 218 -1.37 -9.71 12.56
N TYR A 219 -1.12 -10.14 11.34
CA TYR A 219 -1.73 -11.33 10.75
C TYR A 219 -1.44 -12.58 11.60
N PHE A 220 -0.17 -12.83 11.93
CA PHE A 220 0.23 -13.96 12.77
C PHE A 220 -0.35 -13.89 14.19
N GLU A 221 -0.41 -12.70 14.81
CA GLU A 221 -1.08 -12.53 16.11
C GLU A 221 -2.56 -12.95 16.05
N LEU A 222 -3.27 -12.56 14.98
CA LEU A 222 -4.67 -12.89 14.79
C LEU A 222 -4.87 -14.39 14.56
N LEU A 223 -4.01 -15.03 13.77
CA LEU A 223 -4.05 -16.47 13.54
C LEU A 223 -3.81 -17.26 14.83
N ASN A 224 -2.78 -16.91 15.59
CA ASN A 224 -2.50 -17.55 16.87
C ASN A 224 -3.66 -17.42 17.86
N LYS A 225 -4.44 -16.34 17.77
CA LYS A 225 -5.62 -16.16 18.64
C LYS A 225 -6.84 -16.94 18.15
N LYS A 226 -7.07 -16.99 16.83
CA LYS A 226 -8.32 -17.51 16.23
C LYS A 226 -8.26 -18.97 15.80
N VAL A 227 -7.09 -19.46 15.43
CA VAL A 227 -6.90 -20.76 14.79
C VAL A 227 -6.01 -21.65 15.66
N PHE A 228 -4.85 -21.12 16.07
CA PHE A 228 -3.81 -21.89 16.76
C PHE A 228 -3.69 -21.55 18.25
N SER A 229 -4.79 -21.12 18.88
CA SER A 229 -4.78 -20.76 20.30
C SER A 229 -4.73 -22.01 21.17
N CYS A 230 -3.57 -22.26 21.79
CA CYS A 230 -3.27 -23.32 22.77
C CYS A 230 -4.13 -24.59 22.65
N GLN A 231 -3.66 -25.54 21.85
CA GLN A 231 -3.85 -26.97 22.15
C GLN A 231 -2.94 -27.38 23.32
#